data_AF-A0A538KUI3-F1
#
_entry.id   AF-A0A538KUI3-F1
#
_cell.length_a   1.000
_cell.length_b   1.000
_cell.length_c   1.000
_cell.angle_alpha   90.00
_cell.angle_beta   90.00
_cell.angle_gamma   90.00
#
_symmetry.space_group_name_H-M   'P 1'
#
loop_
_entity.id
_entity.type
_entity.pdbx_description
1 polymer ?
#
loop_
_entity_poly.entity_id
_entity_poly.type
_entity_poly.pdbx_seq_one_letter_code
_entity_poly.pdbx_strand_id
1 'polypeptide(L)'
;MTSVAYGASPPLPGWARTVWVLVTGWIAGAVVVGALYVAAVLAGAIGSNGSFAKPGVLNQWPYPDNGWWSLGANLSAILLVVLIATVATAWAMRGTFARFSETHLLLVLLFTGWLPFVAAGPPGGTFGFLLAVVLVRVWVARTDDHLPRRAALACSAVLVAVVASYGLLHPLWSTDAFASGTPSRSKLLIAVHNSARVPVTVERLDGGPLFVSAASPRGVRISAGADSLFALKWAPHACANVLTELRIRYRILGITFSEPLRARPSRVRRCR
;
A
#
# COMPACT_ATOMS: atom_id res chain seq x y z
N MET A 1 -47.53 -11.74 -40.18
CA MET A 1 -46.45 -11.03 -39.47
C MET A 1 -46.75 -11.09 -37.97
N THR A 2 -46.04 -11.93 -37.23
CA THR A 2 -46.13 -12.00 -35.76
C THR A 2 -45.10 -11.05 -35.17
N SER A 3 -45.54 -9.95 -34.55
CA SER A 3 -44.63 -9.12 -33.75
C SER A 3 -44.34 -9.88 -32.46
N VAL A 4 -43.07 -10.22 -32.24
CA VAL A 4 -42.62 -10.74 -30.96
C VAL A 4 -42.56 -9.54 -30.01
N ALA A 5 -43.47 -9.46 -29.06
CA ALA A 5 -43.42 -8.48 -28.00
C ALA A 5 -42.20 -8.78 -27.12
N TYR A 6 -41.14 -7.99 -27.26
CA TYR A 6 -40.03 -8.03 -26.31
C TYR A 6 -40.57 -7.60 -24.94
N GLY A 7 -40.50 -8.48 -23.96
CA GLY A 7 -40.86 -8.16 -22.58
C GLY A 7 -40.12 -6.90 -22.14
N ALA A 8 -40.86 -5.92 -21.61
CA ALA A 8 -40.26 -4.70 -21.07
C ALA A 8 -39.18 -5.08 -20.06
N SER A 9 -37.97 -4.52 -20.23
CA SER A 9 -36.92 -4.73 -19.25
C SER A 9 -37.41 -4.21 -17.89
N PRO A 10 -37.28 -4.99 -16.81
CA PRO A 10 -37.71 -4.55 -15.49
C PRO A 10 -37.06 -3.21 -15.12
N PRO A 11 -37.81 -2.30 -14.48
CA PRO A 11 -37.35 -0.96 -14.21
C PRO A 11 -36.13 -0.98 -13.28
N LEU A 12 -35.15 -0.12 -13.57
CA LEU A 12 -34.01 0.08 -12.70
C LEU A 12 -34.47 0.58 -11.33
N PRO A 13 -33.80 0.17 -10.23
CA PRO A 13 -34.07 0.72 -8.90
C PRO A 13 -33.95 2.25 -8.88
N GLY A 14 -34.63 2.93 -7.96
CA GLY A 14 -34.49 4.40 -7.81
C GLY A 14 -33.05 4.83 -7.47
N TRP A 15 -32.70 6.09 -7.76
CA TRP A 15 -31.35 6.65 -7.53
C TRP A 15 -30.89 6.48 -6.08
N ALA A 16 -31.77 6.76 -5.12
CA ALA A 16 -31.48 6.59 -3.69
C ALA A 16 -31.03 5.16 -3.34
N ARG A 17 -31.65 4.15 -3.97
CA ARG A 17 -31.28 2.75 -3.74
C ARG A 17 -29.93 2.40 -4.36
N THR A 18 -29.61 2.91 -5.55
CA THR A 18 -28.26 2.74 -6.13
C THR A 18 -27.18 3.36 -5.25
N VAL A 19 -27.43 4.59 -4.76
CA VAL A 19 -26.53 5.28 -3.84
C VAL A 19 -26.32 4.44 -2.59
N TRP A 20 -27.40 3.97 -1.96
CA TRP A 20 -27.31 3.16 -0.73
C TRP A 20 -26.48 1.89 -0.92
N VAL A 21 -26.71 1.14 -2.01
CA VAL A 21 -25.94 -0.09 -2.25
C VAL A 21 -24.45 0.22 -2.48
N LEU A 22 -24.13 1.31 -3.21
CA LEU A 22 -22.74 1.72 -3.36
C LEU A 22 -22.10 2.16 -2.05
N VAL A 23 -22.84 2.85 -1.18
CA VAL A 23 -22.38 3.19 0.19
C VAL A 23 -22.06 1.91 0.96
N THR A 24 -22.92 0.90 0.94
CA THR A 24 -22.64 -0.38 1.64
C THR A 24 -21.39 -1.07 1.10
N GLY A 25 -21.19 -1.05 -0.22
CA GLY A 25 -19.99 -1.57 -0.87
C GLY A 25 -18.71 -0.83 -0.43
N TRP A 26 -18.78 0.50 -0.35
CA TRP A 26 -17.69 1.33 0.13
C TRP A 26 -17.37 1.10 1.61
N ILE A 27 -18.38 0.97 2.47
CA ILE A 27 -18.19 0.63 3.88
C ILE A 27 -17.51 -0.73 4.01
N ALA A 28 -17.99 -1.74 3.28
CA ALA A 28 -17.36 -3.06 3.27
C ALA A 28 -15.89 -2.98 2.80
N GLY A 29 -15.61 -2.22 1.74
CA GLY A 29 -14.24 -1.95 1.28
C GLY A 29 -13.39 -1.27 2.36
N ALA A 30 -13.91 -0.28 3.06
CA ALA A 30 -13.21 0.42 4.13
C ALA A 30 -12.90 -0.51 5.32
N VAL A 31 -13.84 -1.38 5.70
CA VAL A 31 -13.63 -2.39 6.74
C VAL A 31 -12.52 -3.37 6.34
N VAL A 32 -12.50 -3.81 5.09
CA VAL A 32 -11.48 -4.72 4.55
C VAL A 32 -10.12 -4.05 4.49
N VAL A 33 -10.04 -2.80 4.04
CA VAL A 33 -8.83 -1.97 4.10
C VAL A 33 -8.31 -1.87 5.52
N GLY A 34 -9.20 -1.56 6.48
CA GLY A 34 -8.86 -1.51 7.89
C GLY A 34 -8.34 -2.84 8.42
N ALA A 35 -9.00 -3.96 8.08
CA ALA A 35 -8.59 -5.30 8.49
C ALA A 35 -7.23 -5.70 7.88
N LEU A 36 -7.00 -5.44 6.60
CA LEU A 36 -5.72 -5.68 5.93
C LEU A 36 -4.59 -4.86 6.55
N TYR A 37 -4.87 -3.60 6.89
CA TYR A 37 -3.93 -2.73 7.58
C TYR A 37 -3.60 -3.29 8.97
N VAL A 38 -4.61 -3.63 9.77
CA VAL A 38 -4.41 -4.24 11.10
C VAL A 38 -3.63 -5.54 10.99
N ALA A 39 -3.96 -6.40 10.03
CA ALA A 39 -3.22 -7.64 9.78
C ALA A 39 -1.76 -7.39 9.38
N ALA A 40 -1.50 -6.38 8.55
CA ALA A 40 -0.14 -5.99 8.16
C ALA A 40 0.65 -5.44 9.36
N VAL A 41 0.04 -4.63 10.23
CA VAL A 41 0.67 -4.15 11.49
C VAL A 41 1.00 -5.34 12.40
N LEU A 42 0.02 -6.23 12.64
CA LEU A 42 0.19 -7.41 13.49
C LEU A 42 1.19 -8.42 12.92
N ALA A 43 1.33 -8.47 11.60
CA ALA A 43 2.32 -9.28 10.93
C ALA A 43 3.74 -8.72 11.07
N GLY A 44 3.89 -7.47 11.52
CA GLY A 44 5.12 -6.70 11.41
C GLY A 44 5.38 -6.23 9.98
N ALA A 45 4.48 -6.50 9.03
CA ALA A 45 4.66 -6.15 7.64
C ALA A 45 4.61 -4.63 7.38
N ILE A 46 4.06 -3.84 8.31
CA ILE A 46 4.14 -2.38 8.32
C ILE A 46 4.43 -1.82 9.71
N GLY A 47 5.34 -0.85 9.81
CA GLY A 47 5.71 -0.22 11.08
C GLY A 47 4.55 0.56 11.71
N SER A 48 4.47 0.57 13.05
CA SER A 48 3.42 1.26 13.82
C SER A 48 3.55 2.79 13.87
N ASN A 49 4.52 3.36 13.17
CA ASN A 49 4.78 4.80 13.21
C ASN A 49 3.59 5.54 12.57
N GLY A 50 2.75 6.12 13.43
CA GLY A 50 1.43 6.72 13.20
C GLY A 50 1.35 7.91 12.25
N SER A 51 2.13 7.92 11.18
CA SER A 51 1.90 8.81 10.06
C SER A 51 0.74 8.22 9.25
N PHE A 52 -0.48 8.72 9.49
CA PHE A 52 -1.62 8.66 8.57
C PHE A 52 -1.29 9.39 7.26
N ALA A 53 -0.12 9.13 6.67
CA ALA A 53 0.28 9.67 5.40
C ALA A 53 -0.75 9.12 4.40
N LYS A 54 -1.64 10.01 3.96
CA LYS A 54 -2.51 9.76 2.81
C LYS A 54 -1.65 9.12 1.72
N PRO A 55 -2.13 8.08 1.02
CA PRO A 55 -1.37 7.54 -0.10
C PRO A 55 -1.09 8.70 -1.07
N GLY A 56 0.16 9.18 -1.09
CA GLY A 56 0.55 10.29 -1.96
C GLY A 56 0.65 9.85 -3.42
N VAL A 57 0.79 8.54 -3.65
CA VAL A 57 0.87 7.84 -4.93
C VAL A 57 0.61 6.33 -4.73
N LEU A 58 0.31 5.61 -5.81
CA LEU A 58 0.01 4.16 -5.82
C LEU A 58 1.08 3.27 -5.15
N ASN A 59 2.32 3.73 -5.05
CA ASN A 59 3.45 2.97 -4.51
C ASN A 59 3.76 3.25 -3.02
N GLN A 60 2.90 3.99 -2.31
CA GLN A 60 3.13 4.38 -0.91
C GLN A 60 2.16 3.74 0.09
N TRP A 61 1.25 2.87 -0.37
CA TRP A 61 0.29 2.20 0.51
C TRP A 61 -0.10 0.81 -0.02
N PRO A 62 -0.22 -0.21 0.87
CA PRO A 62 0.06 -0.15 2.31
C PRO A 62 1.54 -0.14 2.66
N TYR A 63 2.41 -0.49 1.71
CA TYR A 63 3.86 -0.53 1.90
C TYR A 63 4.54 0.76 1.41
N PRO A 64 5.60 1.21 2.09
CA PRO A 64 6.42 2.33 1.63
C PRO A 64 7.08 2.02 0.28
N ASP A 65 7.43 3.08 -0.43
CA ASP A 65 8.03 3.00 -1.76
C ASP A 65 9.50 2.53 -1.69
N ASN A 66 9.70 1.25 -1.98
CA ASN A 66 10.97 0.51 -1.95
C ASN A 66 11.25 -0.22 -3.28
N GLY A 67 10.75 0.30 -4.40
CA GLY A 67 11.00 -0.24 -5.75
C GLY A 67 9.93 -1.21 -6.26
N TRP A 68 10.29 -2.05 -7.24
CA TRP A 68 9.33 -2.86 -8.00
C TRP A 68 8.56 -3.88 -7.16
N TRP A 69 9.18 -4.43 -6.11
CA TRP A 69 8.53 -5.42 -5.26
C TRP A 69 7.47 -4.79 -4.35
N SER A 70 7.74 -3.60 -3.79
CA SER A 70 6.75 -2.85 -3.01
C SER A 70 5.63 -2.34 -3.91
N LEU A 71 5.94 -1.93 -5.15
CA LEU A 71 4.92 -1.58 -6.14
C LEU A 71 4.00 -2.78 -6.43
N GLY A 72 4.56 -3.96 -6.69
CA GLY A 72 3.78 -5.17 -6.94
C GLY A 72 2.89 -5.56 -5.75
N ALA A 73 3.42 -5.46 -4.53
CA ALA A 73 2.67 -5.73 -3.31
C ALA A 73 1.55 -4.71 -3.06
N ASN A 74 1.82 -3.42 -3.31
CA ASN A 74 0.84 -2.35 -3.19
C ASN A 74 -0.29 -2.50 -4.22
N LEU A 75 0.04 -2.70 -5.50
CA LEU A 75 -0.96 -2.97 -6.53
C LEU A 75 -1.79 -4.20 -6.20
N SER A 76 -1.17 -5.24 -5.64
CA SER A 76 -1.89 -6.46 -5.24
C SER A 76 -2.88 -6.20 -4.09
N ALA A 77 -2.48 -5.42 -3.08
CA ALA A 77 -3.37 -5.03 -1.99
C ALA A 77 -4.55 -4.18 -2.49
N ILE A 78 -4.29 -3.23 -3.40
CA ILE A 78 -5.30 -2.38 -4.02
C ILE A 78 -6.31 -3.22 -4.79
N LEU A 79 -5.83 -4.12 -5.66
CA LEU A 79 -6.69 -5.00 -6.44
C LEU A 79 -7.51 -5.92 -5.55
N LEU A 80 -6.95 -6.42 -4.45
CA LEU A 80 -7.66 -7.26 -3.49
C LEU A 80 -8.81 -6.49 -2.81
N VAL A 81 -8.56 -5.26 -2.37
CA VAL A 81 -9.59 -4.38 -1.78
C VAL A 81 -10.71 -4.11 -2.79
N VAL A 82 -10.35 -3.73 -4.02
CA VAL A 82 -11.33 -3.47 -5.08
C VAL A 82 -12.15 -4.73 -5.37
N LEU A 83 -11.50 -5.89 -5.50
CA LEU A 83 -12.18 -7.16 -5.76
C LEU A 83 -13.17 -7.53 -4.64
N ILE A 84 -12.78 -7.38 -3.37
CA ILE A 84 -13.68 -7.66 -2.24
C ILE A 84 -14.84 -6.66 -2.20
N ALA A 85 -14.56 -5.37 -2.41
CA ALA A 85 -15.61 -4.35 -2.52
C ALA A 85 -16.58 -4.65 -3.67
N THR A 86 -16.07 -5.11 -4.82
CA THR A 86 -16.90 -5.58 -5.94
C THR A 86 -17.78 -6.74 -5.52
N VAL A 87 -17.22 -7.78 -4.91
CA VAL A 87 -18.00 -8.97 -4.49
C VAL A 87 -19.07 -8.60 -3.46
N ALA A 88 -18.73 -7.78 -2.46
CA ALA A 88 -19.67 -7.31 -1.45
C ALA A 88 -20.80 -6.47 -2.06
N THR A 89 -20.46 -5.53 -2.95
CA THR A 89 -21.44 -4.70 -3.66
C THR A 89 -22.32 -5.57 -4.57
N ALA A 90 -21.71 -6.49 -5.33
CA ALA A 90 -22.43 -7.41 -6.21
C ALA A 90 -23.43 -8.27 -5.44
N TRP A 91 -23.06 -8.74 -4.24
CA TRP A 91 -23.96 -9.52 -3.40
C TRP A 91 -25.22 -8.74 -3.00
N ALA A 92 -25.07 -7.46 -2.64
CA ALA A 92 -26.19 -6.57 -2.35
C ALA A 92 -27.00 -6.19 -3.62
N MET A 93 -26.36 -6.13 -4.79
CA MET A 93 -26.97 -5.75 -6.06
C MET A 93 -27.76 -6.88 -6.73
N ARG A 94 -27.31 -8.14 -6.63
CA ARG A 94 -27.93 -9.32 -7.30
C ARG A 94 -29.40 -9.56 -6.93
N GLY A 95 -29.86 -9.10 -5.76
CA GLY A 95 -31.26 -9.16 -5.35
C GLY A 95 -32.10 -7.93 -5.71
N THR A 96 -31.47 -6.92 -6.32
CA THR A 96 -32.09 -5.59 -6.53
C THR A 96 -32.12 -5.21 -8.01
N PHE A 97 -31.15 -5.65 -8.81
CA PHE A 97 -31.05 -5.35 -10.24
C PHE A 97 -31.33 -6.61 -11.05
N ALA A 98 -32.14 -6.46 -12.09
CA ALA A 98 -32.47 -7.57 -12.98
C ALA A 98 -31.35 -7.89 -13.97
N ARG A 99 -30.55 -6.87 -14.33
CA ARG A 99 -29.32 -7.05 -15.09
C ARG A 99 -28.14 -6.41 -14.36
N PHE A 100 -27.02 -7.12 -14.29
CA PHE A 100 -25.89 -6.67 -13.49
C PHE A 100 -24.56 -7.30 -13.91
N SER A 101 -23.56 -6.46 -14.16
CA SER A 101 -22.20 -6.86 -14.53
C SER A 101 -21.21 -6.68 -13.37
N GLU A 102 -20.65 -7.79 -12.89
CA GLU A 102 -19.62 -7.77 -11.86
C GLU A 102 -18.27 -7.25 -12.39
N THR A 103 -17.98 -7.53 -13.66
CA THR A 103 -16.73 -7.11 -14.29
C THR A 103 -16.70 -5.59 -14.50
N HIS A 104 -17.81 -5.04 -14.98
CA HIS A 104 -17.94 -3.60 -15.17
C HIS A 104 -17.97 -2.88 -13.82
N LEU A 105 -18.60 -3.46 -12.80
CA LEU A 105 -18.55 -2.92 -11.44
C LEU A 105 -17.10 -2.85 -10.92
N LEU A 106 -16.30 -3.89 -11.12
CA LEU A 106 -14.89 -3.91 -10.73
C LEU A 106 -14.11 -2.76 -11.38
N LEU A 107 -14.29 -2.55 -12.68
CA LEU A 107 -13.66 -1.45 -13.41
C LEU A 107 -14.14 -0.09 -12.89
N VAL A 108 -15.45 0.08 -12.69
CA VAL A 108 -16.00 1.32 -12.14
C VAL A 108 -15.39 1.62 -10.78
N LEU A 109 -15.37 0.66 -9.84
CA LEU A 109 -14.80 0.87 -8.51
C LEU A 109 -13.29 1.17 -8.54
N LEU A 110 -12.54 0.56 -9.46
CA LEU A 110 -11.12 0.86 -9.65
C LEU A 110 -10.89 2.32 -10.11
N PHE A 111 -11.58 2.73 -11.17
CA PHE A 111 -11.34 4.03 -11.82
C PHE A 111 -12.06 5.21 -11.17
N THR A 112 -13.14 4.95 -10.44
CA THR A 112 -13.96 6.00 -9.81
C THR A 112 -13.95 5.95 -8.28
N GLY A 113 -13.53 4.84 -7.68
CA GLY A 113 -13.30 4.75 -6.24
C GLY A 113 -11.85 5.04 -5.88
N TRP A 114 -10.96 4.13 -6.25
CA TRP A 114 -9.56 4.14 -5.77
C TRP A 114 -8.72 5.28 -6.37
N LEU A 115 -8.68 5.40 -7.70
CA LEU A 115 -7.79 6.37 -8.36
C LEU A 115 -8.10 7.84 -7.98
N PRO A 116 -9.36 8.31 -7.96
CA PRO A 116 -9.66 9.70 -7.60
C PRO A 116 -9.33 10.01 -6.14
N PHE A 117 -9.52 9.05 -5.24
CA PHE A 117 -9.19 9.20 -3.82
C PHE A 117 -7.68 9.37 -3.60
N VAL A 118 -6.86 8.61 -4.32
CA VAL A 118 -5.39 8.73 -4.25
C VAL A 118 -4.92 10.04 -4.91
N ALA A 119 -5.47 10.42 -6.05
CA ALA A 119 -5.01 11.59 -6.81
C ALA A 119 -5.41 12.94 -6.17
N ALA A 120 -6.61 13.03 -5.59
CA ALA A 120 -7.19 14.30 -5.14
C ALA A 120 -7.77 14.25 -3.71
N GLY A 121 -7.51 13.18 -2.96
CA GLY A 121 -7.96 13.04 -1.57
C GLY A 121 -9.48 12.93 -1.42
N PRO A 122 -10.05 13.38 -0.29
CA PRO A 122 -11.49 13.29 -0.04
C PRO A 122 -12.38 13.94 -1.13
N PRO A 123 -12.06 15.13 -1.67
CA PRO A 123 -12.84 15.72 -2.77
C PRO A 123 -12.85 14.84 -4.03
N GLY A 124 -11.70 14.26 -4.38
CA GLY A 124 -11.58 13.29 -5.48
C GLY A 124 -12.43 12.05 -5.24
N GLY A 125 -12.40 11.52 -4.02
CA GLY A 125 -13.26 10.40 -3.60
C GLY A 125 -14.75 10.72 -3.75
N THR A 126 -15.20 11.90 -3.34
CA THR A 126 -16.61 12.31 -3.48
C THR A 126 -17.03 12.42 -4.95
N PHE A 127 -16.23 13.08 -5.79
CA PHE A 127 -16.54 13.20 -7.22
C PHE A 127 -16.54 11.83 -7.91
N GLY A 128 -15.54 11.01 -7.59
CA GLY A 128 -15.45 9.64 -8.04
C GLY A 128 -16.66 8.80 -7.64
N PHE A 129 -17.14 8.92 -6.40
CA PHE A 129 -18.36 8.26 -5.94
C PHE A 129 -19.59 8.68 -6.76
N LEU A 130 -19.79 9.98 -6.99
CA LEU A 130 -20.92 10.47 -7.79
C LEU A 130 -20.86 9.92 -9.23
N LEU A 131 -19.66 9.89 -9.82
CA LEU A 131 -19.44 9.29 -11.14
C LEU A 131 -19.73 7.78 -11.12
N ALA A 132 -19.34 7.07 -10.06
CA ALA A 132 -19.63 5.65 -9.87
C ALA A 132 -21.13 5.38 -9.87
N VAL A 133 -21.93 6.21 -9.17
CA VAL A 133 -23.41 6.09 -9.14
C VAL A 133 -23.98 6.19 -10.55
N VAL A 134 -23.50 7.15 -11.36
CA VAL A 134 -23.95 7.32 -12.74
C VAL A 134 -23.55 6.13 -13.61
N LEU A 135 -22.28 5.73 -13.59
CA LEU A 135 -21.76 4.62 -14.40
C LEU A 135 -22.41 3.29 -14.02
N VAL A 136 -22.73 3.07 -12.76
CA VAL A 136 -23.43 1.86 -12.32
C VAL A 136 -24.81 1.77 -12.96
N ARG A 137 -25.54 2.88 -13.05
CA ARG A 137 -26.88 2.87 -13.67
C ARG A 137 -26.85 2.80 -15.18
N VAL A 138 -25.88 3.45 -15.81
CA VAL A 138 -25.82 3.58 -17.27
C VAL A 138 -25.09 2.41 -17.92
N TRP A 139 -24.13 1.79 -17.22
CA TRP A 139 -23.25 0.78 -17.78
C TRP A 139 -23.32 -0.57 -17.05
N VAL A 140 -23.23 -0.58 -15.71
CA VAL A 140 -23.21 -1.84 -14.93
C VAL A 140 -24.57 -2.53 -14.89
N ALA A 141 -25.64 -1.78 -14.68
CA ALA A 141 -27.00 -2.29 -14.49
C ALA A 141 -27.75 -2.63 -15.79
N ARG A 142 -27.06 -2.57 -16.94
CA ARG A 142 -27.63 -2.83 -18.27
C ARG A 142 -27.03 -4.05 -18.97
N THR A 143 -25.96 -4.59 -18.42
CA THR A 143 -25.18 -5.70 -18.97
C THR A 143 -25.15 -6.83 -17.97
N ASP A 144 -25.21 -8.07 -18.45
CA ASP A 144 -25.11 -9.26 -17.61
C ASP A 144 -23.76 -9.93 -17.81
N ASP A 145 -22.93 -9.87 -16.77
CA ASP A 145 -21.76 -10.72 -16.64
C ASP A 145 -21.52 -11.06 -15.16
N HIS A 146 -20.97 -12.25 -14.94
CA HIS A 146 -20.61 -12.70 -13.61
C HIS A 146 -19.12 -12.95 -13.53
N LEU A 147 -18.50 -12.50 -12.44
CA LEU A 147 -17.12 -12.86 -12.18
C LEU A 147 -17.09 -14.37 -11.89
N PRO A 148 -16.29 -15.18 -12.62
CA PRO A 148 -16.22 -16.60 -12.34
C PRO A 148 -15.71 -16.83 -10.92
N ARG A 149 -16.54 -17.40 -10.03
CA ARG A 149 -16.20 -17.52 -8.59
C ARG A 149 -14.83 -18.17 -8.35
N ARG A 150 -14.50 -19.21 -9.12
CA ARG A 150 -13.19 -19.88 -9.06
C ARG A 150 -12.04 -18.94 -9.43
N ALA A 151 -12.22 -18.13 -10.48
CA ALA A 151 -11.24 -17.12 -10.88
C ALA A 151 -11.11 -16.02 -9.82
N ALA A 152 -12.22 -15.54 -9.27
CA ALA A 152 -12.22 -14.55 -8.19
C ALA A 152 -11.45 -15.06 -6.95
N LEU A 153 -11.71 -16.32 -6.55
CA LEU A 153 -11.02 -16.97 -5.43
C LEU A 153 -9.53 -17.18 -5.72
N ALA A 154 -9.19 -17.69 -6.91
CA ALA A 154 -7.80 -17.89 -7.32
C ALA A 154 -7.04 -16.57 -7.37
N CYS A 155 -7.61 -15.53 -7.99
CA CYS A 155 -7.04 -14.19 -8.00
C CYS A 155 -6.87 -13.65 -6.58
N SER A 156 -7.88 -13.78 -5.72
CA SER A 156 -7.76 -13.34 -4.31
C SER A 156 -6.63 -14.06 -3.58
N ALA A 157 -6.50 -15.38 -3.75
CA ALA A 157 -5.44 -16.18 -3.16
C ALA A 157 -4.05 -15.75 -3.66
N VAL A 158 -3.90 -15.49 -4.96
CA VAL A 158 -2.64 -14.97 -5.54
C VAL A 158 -2.32 -13.59 -4.98
N LEU A 159 -3.28 -12.66 -4.95
CA LEU A 159 -3.08 -11.32 -4.41
C LEU A 159 -2.68 -11.35 -2.94
N VAL A 160 -3.34 -12.19 -2.13
CA VAL A 160 -2.99 -12.43 -0.73
C VAL A 160 -1.58 -13.01 -0.61
N ALA A 161 -1.21 -13.98 -1.45
CA ALA A 161 0.13 -14.57 -1.45
C ALA A 161 1.22 -13.53 -1.77
N VAL A 162 0.98 -12.63 -2.75
CA VAL A 162 1.92 -11.55 -3.08
C VAL A 162 2.07 -10.58 -1.91
N VAL A 163 0.97 -10.11 -1.33
CA VAL A 163 0.96 -9.21 -0.16
C VAL A 163 1.66 -9.86 1.03
N ALA A 164 1.33 -11.12 1.33
CA ALA A 164 1.95 -11.88 2.41
C ALA A 164 3.44 -12.12 2.16
N SER A 165 3.84 -12.43 0.92
CA SER A 165 5.26 -12.63 0.58
C SER A 165 6.08 -11.38 0.84
N TYR A 166 5.56 -10.20 0.49
CA TYR A 166 6.23 -8.93 0.77
C TYR A 166 6.32 -8.70 2.27
N GLY A 167 5.22 -8.85 3.02
CA GLY A 167 5.24 -8.69 4.48
C GLY A 167 6.16 -9.68 5.22
N LEU A 168 6.29 -10.91 4.71
CA LEU A 168 7.15 -11.92 5.33
C LEU A 168 8.63 -11.74 5.01
N LEU A 169 8.95 -11.20 3.83
CA LEU A 169 10.30 -11.21 3.28
C LEU A 169 10.91 -9.81 3.14
N HIS A 170 10.14 -8.72 3.28
CA HIS A 170 10.65 -7.35 3.24
C HIS A 170 10.93 -6.86 4.67
N PRO A 171 12.17 -6.99 5.15
CA PRO A 171 12.43 -6.99 6.57
C PRO A 171 12.72 -5.61 7.15
N LEU A 172 13.36 -4.71 6.40
CA LEU A 172 13.96 -3.53 7.04
C LEU A 172 13.12 -2.29 6.81
N TRP A 173 12.71 -1.68 7.93
CA TRP A 173 12.06 -0.38 7.97
C TRP A 173 13.08 0.57 8.58
N SER A 174 13.41 1.65 7.87
CA SER A 174 14.04 2.80 8.53
C SER A 174 12.97 3.42 9.42
N THR A 175 12.95 3.05 10.70
CA THR A 175 11.98 3.59 11.64
C THR A 175 12.27 5.05 11.89
N ASP A 176 13.54 5.42 12.06
CA ASP A 176 14.01 6.81 12.14
C ASP A 176 15.53 6.91 11.94
N ALA A 177 15.99 8.00 11.32
CA ALA A 177 17.42 8.34 11.28
C ALA A 177 17.64 9.62 12.08
N PHE A 178 18.37 9.50 13.18
CA PHE A 178 18.67 10.60 14.07
C PHE A 178 20.09 11.12 13.85
N ALA A 179 20.20 12.36 13.44
CA ALA A 179 21.45 13.09 13.43
C ALA A 179 21.78 13.55 14.86
N SER A 180 22.85 13.03 15.46
CA SER A 180 23.28 13.45 16.80
C SER A 180 24.77 13.82 16.76
N GLY A 181 25.07 15.12 16.86
CA GLY A 181 26.46 15.57 16.89
C GLY A 181 26.67 16.84 17.70
N THR A 182 27.67 16.83 18.56
CA THR A 182 28.42 18.04 18.92
C THR A 182 29.43 18.34 17.81
N PRO A 183 29.91 19.60 17.66
CA PRO A 183 30.85 19.99 16.59
C PRO A 183 32.12 19.13 16.50
N SER A 184 32.49 18.42 17.57
CA SER A 184 33.66 17.53 17.64
C SER A 184 33.34 16.04 17.42
N ARG A 185 32.06 15.62 17.35
CA ARG A 185 31.62 14.22 17.20
C ARG A 185 30.40 14.11 16.29
N SER A 186 30.64 14.35 15.01
CA SER A 186 29.73 14.17 13.89
C SER A 186 29.30 12.70 13.68
N LYS A 187 28.19 12.28 14.31
CA LYS A 187 27.60 10.94 14.11
C LYS A 187 26.14 11.02 13.65
N LEU A 188 25.80 10.20 12.67
CA LEU A 188 24.44 9.86 12.32
C LEU A 188 24.08 8.52 12.97
N LEU A 189 23.05 8.51 13.80
CA LEU A 189 22.46 7.31 14.36
C LEU A 189 21.27 6.91 13.50
N ILE A 190 21.23 5.68 13.02
CA ILE A 190 20.13 5.15 12.21
C ILE A 190 19.52 4.00 12.98
N ALA A 191 18.25 4.13 13.36
CA ALA A 191 17.46 3.02 13.87
C ALA A 191 16.87 2.25 12.69
N VAL A 192 17.20 0.97 12.62
CA VAL A 192 16.65 0.05 11.63
C VAL A 192 15.84 -0.99 12.37
N HIS A 193 14.56 -1.08 12.03
CA HIS A 193 13.65 -2.08 12.56
C HIS A 193 13.57 -3.26 11.60
N ASN A 194 13.81 -4.48 12.11
CA ASN A 194 13.49 -5.70 11.38
C ASN A 194 12.04 -6.10 11.64
N SER A 195 11.20 -5.73 10.69
CA SER A 195 9.77 -5.97 10.64
C SER A 195 9.41 -7.39 10.19
N ALA A 196 10.36 -8.12 9.57
CA ALA A 196 10.10 -9.49 9.15
C ALA A 196 10.03 -10.43 10.35
N ARG A 197 9.31 -11.54 10.13
CA ARG A 197 9.23 -12.67 11.07
C ARG A 197 10.47 -13.58 11.06
N VAL A 198 11.49 -13.21 10.29
CA VAL A 198 12.75 -13.94 10.18
C VAL A 198 13.92 -13.00 10.46
N PRO A 199 15.03 -13.51 11.03
CA PRO A 199 16.19 -12.70 11.31
C PRO A 199 16.87 -12.24 10.01
N VAL A 200 17.45 -11.04 10.06
CA VAL A 200 18.18 -10.44 8.93
C VAL A 200 19.62 -10.18 9.32
N THR A 201 20.52 -10.42 8.38
CA THR A 201 21.94 -10.10 8.56
C THR A 201 22.26 -8.88 7.72
N VAL A 202 22.61 -7.76 8.35
CA VAL A 202 23.11 -6.58 7.66
C VAL A 202 24.53 -6.86 7.17
N GLU A 203 24.69 -6.95 5.86
CA GLU A 203 25.98 -7.18 5.21
C GLU A 203 26.79 -5.89 5.15
N ARG A 204 26.10 -4.77 4.88
CA ARG A 204 26.73 -3.46 4.68
C ARG A 204 25.71 -2.35 4.84
N LEU A 205 26.14 -1.23 5.39
CA LEU A 205 25.43 0.05 5.38
C LEU A 205 26.34 1.09 4.71
N ASP A 206 25.97 1.51 3.52
CA ASP A 206 26.69 2.49 2.71
C ASP A 206 26.04 3.87 2.88
N GLY A 207 26.85 4.83 3.31
CA GLY A 207 26.52 6.25 3.15
C GLY A 207 27.15 6.77 1.86
N GLY A 208 26.45 7.65 1.15
CA GLY A 208 26.97 8.37 -0.01
C GLY A 208 28.29 9.14 0.26
N PRO A 209 28.78 9.91 -0.72
CA PRO A 209 30.16 10.45 -0.74
C PRO A 209 30.56 11.35 0.44
N LEU A 210 29.60 11.77 1.27
CA LEU A 210 29.81 12.63 2.43
C LEU A 210 30.10 11.88 3.74
N PHE A 211 29.99 10.55 3.74
CA PHE A 211 30.26 9.72 4.91
C PHE A 211 31.71 9.26 4.94
N VAL A 212 32.50 9.82 5.87
CA VAL A 212 33.90 9.47 6.09
C VAL A 212 33.93 8.18 6.91
N SER A 213 33.79 7.06 6.21
CA SER A 213 34.14 5.69 6.62
C SER A 213 34.35 5.51 8.14
N ALA A 214 33.25 5.43 8.89
CA ALA A 214 33.24 4.54 10.05
C ALA A 214 33.03 3.13 9.51
N ALA A 215 33.69 2.13 10.09
CA ALA A 215 33.52 0.72 9.73
C ALA A 215 32.03 0.42 9.51
N SER A 216 31.66 0.22 8.26
CA SER A 216 30.27 -0.09 7.90
C SER A 216 29.89 -1.34 8.70
N PRO A 217 28.80 -1.33 9.46
CA PRO A 217 28.37 -2.50 10.22
C PRO A 217 28.22 -3.68 9.25
N ARG A 218 28.97 -4.76 9.50
CA ARG A 218 28.94 -5.99 8.71
C ARG A 218 28.63 -7.16 9.61
N GLY A 219 27.78 -8.07 9.14
CA GLY A 219 27.41 -9.28 9.86
C GLY A 219 26.50 -9.03 11.07
N VAL A 220 25.91 -7.83 11.19
CA VAL A 220 25.01 -7.52 12.31
C VAL A 220 23.70 -8.25 12.08
N ARG A 221 23.38 -9.20 12.94
CA ARG A 221 22.12 -9.94 12.91
C ARG A 221 21.06 -9.18 13.70
N ILE A 222 19.99 -8.78 13.03
CA ILE A 222 18.79 -8.19 13.63
C ILE A 222 17.74 -9.28 13.75
N SER A 223 17.33 -9.61 14.97
CA SER A 223 16.29 -10.60 15.23
C SER A 223 14.95 -10.18 14.62
N ALA A 224 14.04 -11.14 14.43
CA ALA A 224 12.69 -10.84 13.97
C ALA A 224 11.98 -9.88 14.95
N GLY A 225 11.35 -8.83 14.43
CA GLY A 225 10.67 -7.80 15.23
C GLY A 225 11.59 -6.88 16.05
N ALA A 226 12.93 -6.97 15.89
CA ALA A 226 13.88 -6.23 16.73
C ALA A 226 14.41 -4.96 16.05
N ASP A 227 14.80 -3.99 16.88
CA ASP A 227 15.50 -2.79 16.44
C ASP A 227 17.02 -2.97 16.54
N SER A 228 17.75 -2.28 15.66
CA SER A 228 19.19 -2.13 15.77
C SER A 228 19.60 -0.71 15.44
N LEU A 229 20.52 -0.17 16.24
CA LEU A 229 21.05 1.17 16.09
C LEU A 229 22.42 1.11 15.41
N PHE A 230 22.54 1.79 14.27
CA PHE A 230 23.79 1.93 13.54
C PHE A 230 24.33 3.35 13.68
N ALA A 231 25.64 3.49 13.91
CA ALA A 231 26.30 4.78 13.99
C ALA A 231 27.24 4.97 12.79
N LEU A 232 26.91 5.91 11.91
CA LEU A 232 27.77 6.35 10.82
C LEU A 232 28.48 7.66 11.21
N LYS A 233 29.77 7.78 10.90
CA LYS A 233 30.48 9.06 11.01
C LYS A 233 30.33 9.82 9.69
N TRP A 234 30.03 11.12 9.75
CA TRP A 234 30.03 11.99 8.57
C TRP A 234 31.19 13.01 8.64
N ALA A 235 31.58 13.58 7.50
CA ALA A 235 32.60 14.63 7.47
C ALA A 235 32.16 15.84 8.31
N PRO A 236 33.04 16.44 9.14
CA PRO A 236 32.69 17.60 9.98
C PRO A 236 32.18 18.83 9.20
N HIS A 237 32.34 18.87 7.88
CA HIS A 237 31.86 19.93 7.00
C HIS A 237 30.65 19.53 6.13
N ALA A 238 30.13 18.31 6.26
CA ALA A 238 28.97 17.85 5.51
C ALA A 238 27.67 18.36 6.14
N CYS A 239 26.92 19.19 5.41
CA CYS A 239 25.60 19.66 5.83
C CYS A 239 24.59 18.52 5.85
N ALA A 240 23.75 18.46 6.90
CA ALA A 240 22.78 17.37 7.09
C ALA A 240 21.61 17.35 6.09
N ASN A 241 21.47 18.38 5.24
CA ASN A 241 20.48 18.39 4.15
C ASN A 241 20.78 17.39 3.03
N VAL A 242 21.91 16.67 3.10
CA VAL A 242 22.36 15.72 2.05
C VAL A 242 22.19 14.25 2.48
N LEU A 243 21.25 13.96 3.38
CA LEU A 243 20.95 12.60 3.88
C LEU A 243 20.23 11.68 2.88
N THR A 244 20.23 12.00 1.59
CA THR A 244 19.41 11.34 0.57
C THR A 244 19.96 10.01 0.05
N GLU A 245 21.18 9.61 0.39
CA GLU A 245 21.81 8.42 -0.19
C GLU A 245 22.40 7.48 0.89
N LEU A 246 21.55 6.95 1.76
CA LEU A 246 21.90 5.79 2.57
C LEU A 246 21.40 4.53 1.87
N ARG A 247 22.24 3.52 1.72
CA ARG A 247 21.84 2.19 1.23
C ARG A 247 22.21 1.12 2.23
N ILE A 248 21.25 0.26 2.54
CA ILE A 248 21.49 -0.94 3.35
C ILE A 248 21.51 -2.15 2.44
N ARG A 249 22.55 -2.97 2.60
CA ARG A 249 22.67 -4.29 2.00
C ARG A 249 22.49 -5.32 3.10
N TYR A 250 21.57 -6.23 2.91
CA TYR A 250 21.21 -7.22 3.92
C TYR A 250 20.90 -8.57 3.30
N ARG A 251 20.97 -9.62 4.11
CA ARG A 251 20.67 -11.00 3.73
C ARG A 251 19.53 -11.55 4.59
N ILE A 252 18.53 -12.10 3.92
CA ILE A 252 17.38 -12.78 4.53
C ILE A 252 17.20 -14.11 3.81
N LEU A 253 17.14 -15.21 4.57
CA LEU A 253 16.98 -16.57 4.03
C LEU A 253 17.95 -16.92 2.88
N GLY A 254 19.20 -16.42 2.95
CA GLY A 254 20.22 -16.67 1.93
C GLY A 254 20.16 -15.75 0.70
N ILE A 255 19.13 -14.92 0.56
CA ILE A 255 18.99 -13.97 -0.54
C ILE A 255 19.49 -12.59 -0.09
N THR A 256 20.32 -11.96 -0.93
CA THR A 256 20.87 -10.62 -0.67
C THR A 256 19.99 -9.56 -1.32
N PHE A 257 19.67 -8.53 -0.55
CA PHE A 257 18.91 -7.36 -0.97
C PHE A 257 19.74 -6.09 -0.74
N SER A 258 19.43 -5.05 -1.50
CA SER A 258 20.05 -3.73 -1.36
C SER A 258 18.98 -2.66 -1.53
N GLU A 259 18.80 -1.82 -0.52
CA GLU A 259 17.70 -0.86 -0.48
C GLU A 259 18.16 0.52 -0.02
N PRO A 260 17.57 1.61 -0.58
CA PRO A 260 17.76 2.93 -0.03
C PRO A 260 17.06 3.06 1.33
N LEU A 261 17.79 3.49 2.35
CA LEU A 261 17.19 3.88 3.63
C LEU A 261 16.76 5.34 3.55
N ARG A 262 15.47 5.60 3.72
CA ARG A 262 14.96 6.97 3.83
C ARG A 262 15.13 7.46 5.26
N ALA A 263 16.22 8.20 5.49
CA ALA A 263 16.41 8.94 6.72
C ALA A 263 15.34 10.04 6.84
N ARG A 264 14.45 9.97 7.84
CA ARG A 264 13.65 11.13 8.25
C ARG A 264 14.59 12.11 8.96
N PRO A 265 14.75 13.36 8.51
CA PRO A 265 15.65 14.30 9.18
C PRO A 265 15.11 14.64 10.58
N SER A 266 15.76 14.15 11.62
CA SER A 266 15.47 14.59 12.99
C SER A 266 16.02 16.00 13.20
N ARG A 267 15.17 17.04 13.22
CA ARG A 267 15.48 18.45 13.57
C ARG A 267 16.97 18.79 13.53
N VAL A 268 17.61 18.68 12.37
CA VAL A 268 19.03 19.03 12.30
C VAL A 268 19.11 20.54 12.19
N ARG A 269 19.97 21.16 13.00
CA ARG A 269 20.27 22.60 12.87
C ARG A 269 20.54 22.90 11.40
N ARG A 270 19.73 23.78 10.81
CA ARG A 270 20.02 24.35 9.49
C ARG A 270 21.40 24.99 9.58
N CYS A 271 22.30 24.59 8.71
CA CYS A 271 23.56 25.30 8.50
C CYS A 271 23.20 26.73 8.04
N ARG A 272 23.73 27.73 8.73
CA ARG A 272 23.80 29.11 8.25
C ARG A 272 25.14 29.30 7.58
#